data_AF-A0A1Z4JAL0-F1
#
_entry.id   AF-A0A1Z4JAL0-F1
#
_cell.length_a   1.000
_cell.length_b   1.000
_cell.length_c   1.000
_cell.angle_alpha   90.00
_cell.angle_beta   90.00
_cell.angle_gamma   90.00
#
_symmetry.space_group_name_H-M   'P 1'
#
loop_
_entity.id
_entity.type
_entity.pdbx_description
1 polymer ?
#
loop_
_entity_poly.entity_id
_entity_poly.type
_entity_poly.pdbx_seq_one_letter_code
_entity_poly.pdbx_strand_id
1 'polypeptide(L)'
;MKSLQQFLRKFASSTLISLLILCTGCTQMPFLSSSQQTTTLSMQVEATGETGVYKISGQTNLPEQTQITVQAIRALQIPGRDVQIAAERSYSILAKTQVSVEKGKWQTSLNLLQPGQNGALETWQQSNQELALKFQPDNQVRFLALTDPTRSSISVQSQAQKNQATSVQFTADGKSYLQTEQWMSIEPPTAKVASQKSGTTVVKVSVQPVNKVNDVKEQIDAALPVNAFMR
;
A
#
# COMPACT_ATOMS: atom_id res chain seq x y z
N MET A 1 -26.53 -14.02 -85.12
CA MET A 1 -25.40 -14.25 -84.17
C MET A 1 -25.14 -13.10 -83.18
N LYS A 2 -25.39 -11.82 -83.49
CA LYS A 2 -25.13 -10.69 -82.56
C LYS A 2 -26.08 -10.58 -81.35
N SER A 3 -27.28 -11.15 -81.43
CA SER A 3 -28.30 -11.08 -80.35
C SER A 3 -28.01 -12.03 -79.18
N LEU A 4 -27.37 -13.18 -79.43
CA LEU A 4 -27.07 -14.18 -78.39
C LEU A 4 -25.96 -13.71 -77.43
N GLN A 5 -24.97 -12.95 -77.94
CA GLN A 5 -23.88 -12.40 -77.12
C GLN A 5 -24.33 -11.28 -76.18
N GLN A 6 -25.35 -10.49 -76.56
CA GLN A 6 -25.90 -9.47 -75.66
C GLN A 6 -26.71 -10.08 -74.52
N PHE A 7 -27.38 -11.20 -74.75
CA PHE A 7 -28.15 -11.90 -73.73
C PHE A 7 -27.24 -12.54 -72.67
N LEU A 8 -26.13 -13.17 -73.08
CA LEU A 8 -25.13 -13.74 -72.18
C LEU A 8 -24.41 -12.68 -71.32
N ARG A 9 -24.13 -11.49 -71.86
CA ARG A 9 -23.55 -10.36 -71.09
C ARG A 9 -24.48 -9.83 -70.00
N LYS A 10 -25.79 -9.82 -70.23
CA LYS A 10 -26.76 -9.37 -69.22
C LYS A 10 -26.95 -10.39 -68.10
N PHE A 11 -26.88 -11.69 -68.41
CA PHE A 11 -26.94 -12.74 -67.38
C PHE A 11 -25.71 -12.79 -66.48
N ALA A 12 -24.50 -12.61 -67.03
CA ALA A 12 -23.27 -12.61 -66.24
C ALA A 12 -23.14 -11.40 -65.28
N SER A 13 -23.73 -10.26 -65.63
CA SER A 13 -23.70 -9.07 -64.76
C SER A 13 -24.74 -9.15 -63.63
N SER A 14 -25.85 -9.85 -63.82
CA SER A 14 -26.91 -9.98 -62.82
C SER A 14 -26.53 -10.95 -61.69
N THR A 15 -25.76 -11.99 -61.98
CA THR A 15 -25.28 -12.95 -60.97
C THR A 15 -24.21 -12.37 -60.05
N LEU A 16 -23.38 -11.44 -60.54
CA LEU A 16 -22.36 -10.78 -59.73
C LEU A 16 -22.96 -9.83 -58.67
N ILE A 17 -24.05 -9.15 -59.02
CA ILE A 17 -24.75 -8.22 -58.11
C ILE A 17 -25.51 -8.99 -57.02
N SER A 18 -26.15 -10.12 -57.35
CA SER A 18 -26.78 -10.97 -56.33
C SER A 18 -25.78 -11.61 -55.35
N LEU A 19 -24.56 -11.94 -55.80
CA LEU A 19 -23.53 -12.50 -54.93
C LEU A 19 -22.99 -11.46 -53.92
N LEU A 20 -22.95 -10.18 -54.29
CA LEU A 20 -22.51 -9.08 -53.42
C LEU A 20 -23.51 -8.76 -52.29
N ILE A 21 -24.80 -9.01 -52.48
CA ILE A 21 -25.85 -8.74 -51.47
C ILE A 21 -25.90 -9.86 -50.39
N LEU A 22 -25.43 -11.06 -50.71
CA LEU A 22 -25.36 -12.18 -49.75
C LEU A 22 -24.16 -12.07 -48.78
N CYS A 23 -23.18 -11.22 -49.07
CA CYS A 23 -22.00 -11.01 -48.21
C CYS A 23 -22.16 -9.89 -47.17
N THR A 24 -23.26 -9.13 -47.17
CA THR A 24 -23.54 -8.12 -46.12
C THR A 24 -24.27 -8.68 -44.91
N GLY A 25 -24.56 -9.99 -44.91
CA GLY A 25 -25.07 -10.74 -43.76
C GLY A 25 -23.96 -11.21 -42.82
N CYS A 26 -22.99 -10.36 -42.46
CA CYS A 26 -22.19 -10.59 -41.26
C CYS A 26 -23.10 -10.40 -40.05
N THR A 27 -23.94 -11.40 -39.78
CA THR A 27 -24.57 -11.56 -38.47
C THR A 27 -23.44 -11.62 -37.47
N GLN A 28 -23.35 -10.59 -36.61
CA GLN A 28 -22.52 -10.62 -35.42
C GLN A 28 -22.81 -11.93 -34.70
N MET A 29 -21.88 -12.88 -34.75
CA MET A 29 -21.98 -14.10 -33.96
C MET A 29 -22.05 -13.69 -32.48
N PRO A 30 -23.15 -13.97 -31.76
CA PRO A 30 -23.27 -13.62 -30.35
C PRO A 30 -22.50 -14.60 -29.44
N PHE A 31 -21.62 -15.44 -30.00
CA PHE A 31 -21.05 -16.61 -29.33
C PHE A 31 -19.70 -16.37 -28.63
N LEU A 32 -19.17 -15.15 -28.64
CA LEU A 32 -17.89 -14.82 -27.96
C LEU A 32 -18.00 -13.61 -27.03
N SER A 33 -19.20 -13.33 -26.51
CA SER A 33 -19.37 -12.45 -25.36
C SER A 33 -19.06 -13.23 -24.08
N SER A 34 -17.80 -13.67 -23.89
CA SER A 34 -17.37 -14.05 -22.54
C SER A 34 -17.62 -12.81 -21.68
N SER A 35 -18.60 -12.85 -20.78
CA SER A 35 -18.83 -11.80 -19.81
C SER A 35 -17.58 -11.73 -18.94
N GLN A 36 -16.58 -10.94 -19.36
CA GLN A 36 -15.43 -10.61 -18.53
C GLN A 36 -16.02 -9.87 -17.34
N GLN A 37 -16.14 -10.60 -16.23
CA GLN A 37 -16.57 -10.02 -14.97
C GLN A 37 -15.49 -9.03 -14.57
N THR A 38 -15.77 -7.74 -14.78
CA THR A 38 -14.87 -6.66 -14.41
C THR A 38 -14.76 -6.63 -12.90
N THR A 39 -13.56 -6.84 -12.38
CA THR A 39 -13.32 -6.79 -10.94
C THR A 39 -13.34 -5.34 -10.47
N THR A 40 -14.04 -5.08 -9.38
CA THR A 40 -14.18 -3.76 -8.76
C THR A 40 -13.53 -3.78 -7.38
N LEU A 41 -12.84 -2.70 -7.05
CA LEU A 41 -12.28 -2.46 -5.72
C LEU A 41 -12.38 -0.96 -5.45
N SER A 42 -13.18 -0.59 -4.47
CA SER A 42 -13.32 0.79 -3.99
C SER A 42 -12.80 0.92 -2.57
N MET A 43 -12.36 2.14 -2.22
CA MET A 43 -11.86 2.49 -0.91
C MET A 43 -12.29 3.91 -0.57
N GLN A 44 -12.64 4.12 0.68
CA GLN A 44 -12.93 5.39 1.29
C GLN A 44 -12.17 5.48 2.61
N VAL A 45 -11.57 6.64 2.86
CA VAL A 45 -10.83 6.94 4.09
C VAL A 45 -11.49 8.08 4.84
N GLU A 46 -11.73 7.89 6.14
CA GLU A 46 -12.38 8.84 7.04
C GLU A 46 -11.58 8.96 8.35
N ALA A 47 -11.44 10.17 8.87
CA ALA A 47 -10.87 10.38 10.20
C ALA A 47 -11.89 9.95 11.28
N THR A 48 -11.45 9.23 12.31
CA THR A 48 -12.36 8.75 13.38
C THR A 48 -12.63 9.80 14.47
N GLY A 49 -11.88 10.89 14.49
CA GLY A 49 -11.84 11.88 15.57
C GLY A 49 -10.76 11.59 16.61
N GLU A 50 -10.23 10.36 16.66
CA GLU A 50 -9.05 10.03 17.44
C GLU A 50 -7.78 10.43 16.68
N THR A 51 -6.82 11.05 17.39
CA THR A 51 -5.58 11.56 16.78
C THR A 51 -4.79 10.45 16.11
N GLY A 52 -4.57 10.57 14.79
CA GLY A 52 -3.79 9.63 14.02
C GLY A 52 -4.53 8.36 13.60
N VAL A 53 -5.81 8.20 13.98
CA VAL A 53 -6.61 7.02 13.66
C VAL A 53 -7.57 7.32 12.52
N TYR A 54 -7.54 6.46 11.52
CA TYR A 54 -8.37 6.56 10.33
C TYR A 54 -9.14 5.27 10.14
N LYS A 55 -10.41 5.40 9.78
CA LYS A 55 -11.27 4.31 9.34
C LYS A 55 -11.14 4.20 7.82
N ILE A 56 -10.88 2.99 7.34
CA ILE A 56 -10.81 2.68 5.93
C ILE A 56 -11.89 1.65 5.64
N SER A 57 -12.75 1.92 4.65
CA SER A 57 -13.80 1.00 4.21
C SER A 57 -13.83 0.93 2.69
N GLY A 58 -14.44 -0.12 2.16
CA GLY A 58 -14.55 -0.28 0.72
C GLY A 58 -15.55 -1.35 0.30
N GLN A 59 -15.76 -1.44 -1.01
CA GLN A 59 -16.61 -2.44 -1.64
C GLN A 59 -15.85 -3.16 -2.75
N THR A 60 -16.24 -4.39 -3.03
CA THR A 60 -15.63 -5.22 -4.06
C THR A 60 -16.56 -6.36 -4.49
N ASN A 61 -16.38 -6.86 -5.70
CA ASN A 61 -16.99 -8.10 -6.17
C ASN A 61 -16.03 -9.31 -6.09
N LEU A 62 -14.92 -9.19 -5.38
CA LEU A 62 -14.02 -10.30 -5.09
C LEU A 62 -14.72 -11.37 -4.23
N PRO A 63 -14.27 -12.64 -4.29
CA PRO A 63 -14.81 -13.71 -3.44
C PRO A 63 -14.74 -13.36 -1.95
N GLU A 64 -15.68 -13.93 -1.19
CA GLU A 64 -15.65 -13.89 0.27
C GLU A 64 -14.30 -14.38 0.82
N GLN A 65 -13.86 -13.80 1.93
CA GLN A 65 -12.59 -14.10 2.59
C GLN A 65 -11.33 -13.76 1.78
N THR A 66 -11.47 -13.14 0.60
CA THR A 66 -10.32 -12.55 -0.10
C THR A 66 -9.62 -11.57 0.83
N GLN A 67 -8.31 -11.71 0.97
CA GLN A 67 -7.52 -10.83 1.81
C GLN A 67 -7.20 -9.52 1.07
N ILE A 68 -7.40 -8.41 1.76
CA ILE A 68 -7.02 -7.07 1.32
C ILE A 68 -6.00 -6.55 2.32
N THR A 69 -4.80 -6.26 1.83
CA THR A 69 -3.79 -5.53 2.58
C THR A 69 -4.07 -4.03 2.46
N VAL A 70 -4.22 -3.36 3.59
CA VAL A 70 -4.44 -1.91 3.66
C VAL A 70 -3.22 -1.26 4.32
N GLN A 71 -2.67 -0.23 3.69
CA GLN A 71 -1.48 0.47 4.21
C GLN A 71 -1.53 1.96 3.97
N ALA A 72 -0.89 2.72 4.85
CA ALA A 72 -0.71 4.15 4.74
C ALA A 72 0.78 4.45 4.52
N ILE A 73 1.08 5.24 3.50
CA ILE A 73 2.45 5.57 3.10
C ILE A 73 2.62 7.09 3.07
N ARG A 74 3.75 7.57 3.58
CA ARG A 74 4.19 8.95 3.40
C ARG A 74 5.46 8.99 2.57
N ALA A 75 5.51 9.90 1.60
CA ALA A 75 6.72 10.20 0.85
C ALA A 75 7.67 11.05 1.71
N LEU A 76 8.96 10.76 1.62
CA LEU A 76 10.03 11.43 2.33
C LEU A 76 11.05 11.96 1.32
N GLN A 77 11.42 13.23 1.50
CA GLN A 77 12.43 13.92 0.72
C GLN A 77 13.75 13.94 1.47
N ILE A 78 14.85 13.81 0.73
CA ILE A 78 16.20 13.97 1.25
C ILE A 78 16.63 15.42 0.98
N PRO A 79 16.98 16.21 2.01
CA PRO A 79 17.41 17.59 1.82
C PRO A 79 18.61 17.66 0.88
N GLY A 80 18.58 18.61 -0.06
CA GLY A 80 19.68 18.84 -1.01
C GLY A 80 19.68 17.93 -2.24
N ARG A 81 18.63 17.12 -2.45
CA ARG A 81 18.37 16.46 -3.74
C ARG A 81 17.14 17.03 -4.42
N ASP A 82 17.23 17.23 -5.73
CA ASP A 82 16.14 17.81 -6.52
C ASP A 82 14.91 16.88 -6.59
N VAL A 83 13.73 17.48 -6.38
CA VAL A 83 12.44 16.80 -6.16
C VAL A 83 11.87 16.15 -7.44
N GLN A 84 12.52 16.37 -8.60
CA GLN A 84 11.99 16.05 -9.93
C GLN A 84 12.12 14.58 -10.35
N ILE A 85 12.97 13.78 -9.70
CA ILE A 85 13.14 12.37 -10.07
C ILE A 85 12.30 11.51 -9.11
N ALA A 86 11.13 11.05 -9.58
CA ALA A 86 10.25 10.15 -8.82
C ALA A 86 10.95 8.86 -8.35
N ALA A 87 12.06 8.48 -8.98
CA ALA A 87 12.89 7.32 -8.63
C ALA A 87 13.75 7.51 -7.36
N GLU A 88 13.90 8.72 -6.83
CA GLU A 88 14.75 9.00 -5.66
C GLU A 88 13.98 9.32 -4.37
N ARG A 89 12.64 9.23 -4.40
CA ARG A 89 11.84 9.44 -3.20
C ARG A 89 11.98 8.25 -2.26
N SER A 90 12.26 8.54 -1.00
CA SER A 90 12.13 7.55 0.07
C SER A 90 10.68 7.49 0.51
N TYR A 91 10.22 6.36 1.02
CA TYR A 91 8.86 6.19 1.50
C TYR A 91 8.88 5.54 2.88
N SER A 92 7.94 5.94 3.73
CA SER A 92 7.71 5.30 5.01
C SER A 92 6.31 4.71 5.04
N ILE A 93 6.23 3.44 5.42
CA ILE A 93 4.96 2.80 5.75
C ILE A 93 4.62 3.21 7.18
N LEU A 94 3.58 4.02 7.32
CA LEU A 94 3.12 4.52 8.62
C LEU A 94 2.36 3.44 9.39
N ALA A 95 1.54 2.68 8.67
CA ALA A 95 0.75 1.59 9.22
C ALA A 95 0.37 0.60 8.12
N LYS A 96 0.16 -0.66 8.50
CA LYS A 96 -0.27 -1.75 7.63
C LYS A 96 -1.16 -2.71 8.41
N THR A 97 -2.22 -3.18 7.77
CA THR A 97 -3.12 -4.21 8.30
C THR A 97 -3.67 -5.06 7.15
N GLN A 98 -4.28 -6.19 7.49
CA GLN A 98 -4.94 -7.08 6.54
C GLN A 98 -6.38 -7.30 6.98
N VAL A 99 -7.30 -7.35 6.03
CA VAL A 99 -8.74 -7.52 6.28
C VAL A 99 -9.35 -8.45 5.24
N SER A 100 -10.29 -9.27 5.67
CA SER A 100 -11.06 -10.15 4.79
C SER A 100 -12.25 -9.42 4.17
N VAL A 101 -12.58 -9.76 2.93
CA VAL A 101 -13.85 -9.38 2.30
C VAL A 101 -15.00 -10.15 2.95
N GLU A 102 -16.05 -9.42 3.34
CA GLU A 102 -17.29 -9.94 3.88
C GLU A 102 -18.49 -9.30 3.16
N LYS A 103 -19.29 -10.13 2.47
CA LYS A 103 -20.49 -9.72 1.71
C LYS A 103 -20.20 -8.60 0.71
N GLY A 104 -19.09 -8.73 -0.02
CA GLY A 104 -18.60 -7.73 -0.98
C GLY A 104 -18.16 -6.40 -0.35
N LYS A 105 -17.93 -6.37 0.97
CA LYS A 105 -17.46 -5.18 1.70
C LYS A 105 -16.24 -5.52 2.52
N TRP A 106 -15.47 -4.51 2.89
CA TRP A 106 -14.34 -4.66 3.79
C TRP A 106 -14.16 -3.37 4.59
N GLN A 107 -13.63 -3.49 5.81
CA GLN A 107 -13.40 -2.34 6.67
C GLN A 107 -12.30 -2.62 7.69
N THR A 108 -11.44 -1.64 7.92
CA THR A 108 -10.42 -1.69 8.96
C THR A 108 -10.13 -0.30 9.50
N SER A 109 -9.23 -0.21 10.48
CA SER A 109 -8.71 1.05 10.99
C SER A 109 -7.18 1.02 10.97
N LEU A 110 -6.57 2.16 10.65
CA LEU A 110 -5.13 2.35 10.73
C LEU A 110 -4.82 3.45 11.72
N ASN A 111 -3.91 3.18 12.65
CA ASN A 111 -3.28 4.20 13.47
C ASN A 111 -1.92 4.56 12.87
N LEU A 112 -1.78 5.79 12.38
CA LEU A 112 -0.55 6.29 11.75
C LEU A 112 0.53 6.64 12.77
N LEU A 113 0.16 6.72 14.04
CA LEU A 113 1.03 7.16 15.12
C LEU A 113 1.40 6.00 16.03
N GLN A 114 2.67 5.96 16.42
CA GLN A 114 3.21 5.03 17.39
C GLN A 114 3.62 5.80 18.65
N PRO A 115 3.48 5.19 19.85
CA PRO A 115 4.02 5.79 21.06
C PRO A 115 5.53 6.00 20.94
N GLY A 116 6.01 7.21 21.25
CA GLY A 116 7.42 7.56 21.29
C GLY A 116 7.76 8.34 22.56
N GLN A 117 9.06 8.47 22.86
CA GLN A 117 9.55 9.15 24.06
C GLN A 117 9.09 10.63 24.14
N ASN A 118 8.87 11.27 22.98
CA ASN A 118 8.49 12.67 22.83
C ASN A 118 7.02 12.84 22.38
N GLY A 119 6.17 11.85 22.64
CA GLY A 119 4.77 11.81 22.21
C GLY A 119 4.52 10.82 21.08
N ALA A 120 3.32 10.87 20.51
CA ALA A 120 2.94 10.00 19.41
C ALA A 120 3.60 10.48 18.11
N LEU A 121 4.38 9.60 17.47
CA LEU A 121 5.21 9.90 16.30
C LEU A 121 4.87 8.93 15.17
N GLU A 122 5.04 9.38 13.93
CA GLU A 122 5.06 8.49 12.77
C GLU A 122 6.37 7.67 12.74
N THR A 123 6.33 6.48 12.14
CA THR A 123 7.48 5.54 12.10
C THR A 123 8.76 6.17 11.58
N TRP A 124 8.70 7.01 10.54
CA TRP A 124 9.90 7.67 10.00
C TRP A 124 10.53 8.68 10.97
N GLN A 125 9.76 9.28 11.87
CA GLN A 125 10.29 10.24 12.83
C GLN A 125 11.15 9.55 13.88
N GLN A 126 10.75 8.34 14.29
CA GLN A 126 11.53 7.49 15.17
C GLN A 126 12.86 7.14 14.50
N SER A 127 12.82 6.64 13.26
CA SER A 127 14.04 6.32 12.50
C SER A 127 14.93 7.55 12.26
N ASN A 128 14.35 8.72 12.00
CA ASN A 128 15.11 9.97 11.87
C ASN A 128 15.85 10.33 13.15
N GLN A 129 15.22 10.16 14.30
CA GLN A 129 15.83 10.44 15.61
C GLN A 129 16.93 9.44 15.94
N GLU A 130 16.67 8.15 15.74
CA GLU A 130 17.62 7.07 16.06
C GLU A 130 18.88 7.10 15.16
N LEU A 131 18.71 7.41 13.88
CA LEU A 131 19.76 7.35 12.87
C LEU A 131 20.30 8.74 12.48
N ALA A 132 19.87 9.81 13.17
CA ALA A 132 20.22 11.20 12.86
C ALA A 132 19.98 11.58 11.38
N LEU A 133 18.93 11.03 10.77
CA LEU A 133 18.54 11.32 9.39
C LEU A 133 17.75 12.62 9.33
N LYS A 134 17.81 13.29 8.17
CA LYS A 134 17.15 14.59 7.95
C LYS A 134 16.02 14.50 6.94
N PHE A 135 15.26 13.40 6.89
CA PHE A 135 14.16 13.31 5.94
C PHE A 135 13.11 14.41 6.19
N GLN A 136 12.62 15.01 5.11
CA GLN A 136 11.51 15.94 5.12
C GLN A 136 10.25 15.24 4.61
N PRO A 137 9.18 15.17 5.43
CA PRO A 137 7.95 14.53 5.02
C PRO A 137 7.20 15.37 3.98
N ASP A 138 6.49 14.70 3.07
CA ASP A 138 5.38 15.30 2.34
C ASP A 138 4.20 15.53 3.29
N ASN A 139 3.31 16.49 2.99
CA ASN A 139 2.10 16.78 3.77
C ASN A 139 0.94 15.85 3.37
N GLN A 140 1.15 14.97 2.39
CA GLN A 140 0.18 14.00 1.94
C GLN A 140 0.51 12.59 2.40
N VAL A 141 -0.53 11.84 2.75
CA VAL A 141 -0.47 10.39 2.99
C VAL A 141 -1.25 9.70 1.89
N ARG A 142 -0.64 8.68 1.31
CA ARG A 142 -1.26 7.78 0.35
C ARG A 142 -1.76 6.54 1.09
N PHE A 143 -3.07 6.38 1.13
CA PHE A 143 -3.69 5.13 1.54
C PHE A 143 -3.77 4.20 0.34
N LEU A 144 -3.47 2.93 0.57
CA LEU A 144 -3.49 1.87 -0.43
C LEU A 144 -4.27 0.69 0.11
N ALA A 145 -5.12 0.11 -0.73
CA ALA A 145 -5.68 -1.20 -0.53
C ALA A 145 -5.31 -2.10 -1.72
N LEU A 146 -4.75 -3.26 -1.42
CA LEU A 146 -4.23 -4.18 -2.42
C LEU A 146 -4.61 -5.63 -2.12
N THR A 147 -4.86 -6.41 -3.17
CA THR A 147 -5.10 -7.86 -3.05
C THR A 147 -3.80 -8.63 -3.08
N ASP A 148 -3.83 -9.88 -2.64
CA ASP A 148 -2.69 -10.78 -2.85
C ASP A 148 -2.44 -11.02 -4.35
N PRO A 149 -1.18 -11.09 -4.80
CA PRO A 149 -0.85 -11.38 -6.19
C PRO A 149 -1.33 -12.77 -6.62
N THR A 150 -1.99 -12.83 -7.79
CA THR A 150 -2.49 -14.07 -8.39
C THR A 150 -1.97 -14.26 -9.81
N ARG A 151 -1.93 -15.51 -10.27
CA ARG A 151 -1.56 -15.86 -11.65
C ARG A 151 -2.70 -15.65 -12.65
N SER A 152 -3.92 -15.48 -12.16
CA SER A 152 -5.09 -15.23 -13.01
C SER A 152 -5.07 -13.80 -13.52
N SER A 153 -5.38 -13.59 -14.81
CA SER A 153 -5.53 -12.26 -15.37
C SER A 153 -6.72 -11.54 -14.73
N ILE A 154 -6.47 -10.39 -14.09
CA ILE A 154 -7.52 -9.55 -13.53
C ILE A 154 -7.84 -8.43 -14.53
N SER A 155 -9.12 -8.29 -14.88
CA SER A 155 -9.63 -7.18 -15.69
C SER A 155 -10.38 -6.21 -14.79
N VAL A 156 -10.01 -4.94 -14.80
CA VAL A 156 -10.62 -3.90 -13.95
C VAL A 156 -11.42 -2.94 -14.81
N GLN A 157 -12.60 -2.57 -14.32
CA GLN A 157 -13.27 -1.38 -14.81
C GLN A 157 -12.65 -0.18 -14.10
N SER A 158 -11.80 0.57 -14.81
CA SER A 158 -11.13 1.74 -14.26
C SER A 158 -12.19 2.75 -13.80
N GLN A 159 -12.36 2.87 -12.49
CA GLN A 159 -13.18 3.89 -11.85
C GLN A 159 -12.23 4.94 -11.27
N ALA A 160 -12.04 6.02 -12.02
CA ALA A 160 -11.37 7.21 -11.50
C ALA A 160 -12.44 8.10 -10.87
N GLN A 161 -12.45 8.19 -9.54
CA GLN A 161 -13.22 9.19 -8.81
C GLN A 161 -12.26 10.25 -8.27
N LYS A 162 -12.77 11.42 -7.88
CA LYS A 162 -11.94 12.53 -7.37
C LYS A 162 -11.10 12.03 -6.19
N ASN A 163 -9.77 11.97 -6.37
CA ASN A 163 -8.75 11.47 -5.42
C ASN A 163 -8.69 9.96 -5.21
N GLN A 164 -9.38 9.15 -6.02
CA GLN A 164 -9.32 7.68 -5.94
C GLN A 164 -9.04 7.07 -7.31
N ALA A 165 -8.06 6.17 -7.38
CA ALA A 165 -7.73 5.43 -8.59
C ALA A 165 -7.59 3.94 -8.30
N THR A 166 -8.22 3.10 -9.13
CA THR A 166 -8.08 1.64 -9.09
C THR A 166 -7.37 1.15 -10.35
N SER A 167 -6.36 0.31 -10.16
CA SER A 167 -5.49 -0.21 -11.21
C SER A 167 -5.12 -1.67 -10.99
N VAL A 168 -4.77 -2.35 -12.08
CA VAL A 168 -4.11 -3.65 -12.02
C VAL A 168 -2.61 -3.41 -12.06
N GLN A 169 -1.90 -4.04 -11.13
CA GLN A 169 -0.44 -3.99 -11.03
C GLN A 169 0.12 -5.38 -11.23
N PHE A 170 1.41 -5.45 -11.59
CA PHE A 170 2.11 -6.72 -11.84
C PHE A 170 3.36 -6.81 -10.99
N THR A 171 3.57 -7.97 -10.39
CA THR A 171 4.82 -8.30 -9.71
C THR A 171 5.90 -8.68 -10.72
N ALA A 172 7.16 -8.70 -10.28
CA ALA A 172 8.29 -9.10 -11.13
C ALA A 172 8.19 -10.55 -11.67
N ASP A 173 7.47 -11.44 -10.97
CA ASP A 173 7.19 -12.81 -11.42
C ASP A 173 5.93 -12.92 -12.29
N GLY A 174 5.34 -11.80 -12.72
CA GLY A 174 4.22 -11.75 -13.66
C GLY A 174 2.85 -12.03 -13.04
N LYS A 175 2.72 -12.07 -11.71
CA LYS A 175 1.41 -12.15 -11.05
C LYS A 175 0.75 -10.79 -11.05
N SER A 176 -0.56 -10.75 -11.26
CA SER A 176 -1.34 -9.52 -11.16
C SER A 176 -1.99 -9.36 -9.81
N TYR A 177 -2.12 -8.12 -9.34
CA TYR A 177 -2.90 -7.76 -8.16
C TYR A 177 -3.68 -6.48 -8.40
N LEU A 178 -4.77 -6.30 -7.65
CA LEU A 178 -5.52 -5.06 -7.63
C LEU A 178 -4.92 -4.09 -6.65
N GLN A 179 -4.91 -2.82 -7.03
CA GLN A 179 -4.54 -1.72 -6.15
C GLN A 179 -5.54 -0.58 -6.32
N THR A 180 -6.10 -0.11 -5.21
CA THR A 180 -6.80 1.16 -5.15
C THR A 180 -6.08 2.10 -4.20
N GLU A 181 -6.08 3.39 -4.51
CA GLU A 181 -5.39 4.41 -3.74
C GLU A 181 -6.28 5.61 -3.44
N GLN A 182 -6.05 6.24 -2.30
CA GLN A 182 -6.65 7.51 -1.94
C GLN A 182 -5.61 8.40 -1.25
N TRP A 183 -5.54 9.66 -1.68
CA TRP A 183 -4.64 10.66 -1.10
C TRP A 183 -5.38 11.53 -0.08
N MET A 184 -4.74 11.79 1.06
CA MET A 184 -5.24 12.70 2.08
C MET A 184 -4.15 13.67 2.54
N SER A 185 -4.53 14.94 2.75
CA SER A 185 -3.67 15.92 3.39
C SER A 185 -3.68 15.67 4.90
N ILE A 186 -2.56 15.20 5.43
CA ILE A 186 -2.37 14.91 6.85
C ILE A 186 -1.03 15.50 7.25
N GLU A 187 -1.08 16.57 8.03
CA GLU A 187 0.14 17.20 8.54
C GLU A 187 0.90 16.21 9.44
N PRO A 188 2.23 16.05 9.26
CA PRO A 188 3.03 15.23 10.16
C PRO A 188 2.95 15.74 11.61
N PRO A 189 2.93 14.85 12.61
CA PRO A 189 2.83 15.28 13.99
C PRO A 189 4.10 16.03 14.39
N THR A 190 3.93 17.18 15.03
CA THR A 190 5.05 17.96 15.55
C THR A 190 5.50 17.30 16.85
N ALA A 191 6.73 16.76 16.89
CA ALA A 191 7.30 16.28 18.14
C ALA A 191 7.32 17.46 19.13
N LYS A 192 6.65 17.33 20.28
CA LYS A 192 6.83 18.30 21.35
C LYS A 192 8.24 18.06 21.86
N VAL A 193 9.17 18.98 21.56
CA VAL A 193 10.43 19.06 22.28
C VAL A 193 10.03 19.35 23.72
N ALA A 194 10.03 18.32 24.57
CA ALA A 194 9.99 18.54 25.99
C ALA A 194 11.25 19.35 26.29
N SER A 195 11.11 20.64 26.57
CA SER A 195 12.14 21.40 27.26
C SER A 195 12.37 20.68 28.57
N GLN A 196 13.32 19.74 28.61
CA GLN A 196 13.90 19.27 29.85
C GLN A 196 14.51 20.53 30.47
N LYS A 197 13.74 21.12 31.40
CA LYS A 197 14.33 21.89 32.48
C LYS A 197 15.30 20.91 33.11
N SER A 198 16.59 21.07 32.84
CA SER A 198 17.66 20.43 33.60
C SER A 198 17.53 20.93 35.04
N GLY A 199 16.62 20.30 35.79
CA GLY A 199 16.62 20.34 37.23
C GLY A 199 17.77 19.45 37.64
N THR A 200 18.95 20.03 37.79
CA THR A 200 20.08 19.39 38.45
C THR A 200 19.66 19.17 39.91
N THR A 201 18.95 18.07 40.18
CA THR A 201 18.79 17.60 41.56
C THR A 201 20.12 16.99 41.94
N VAL A 202 21.02 17.83 42.45
CA VAL A 202 22.20 17.39 43.19
C VAL A 202 21.69 16.66 44.42
N VAL A 203 21.54 15.34 44.32
CA VAL A 203 21.37 14.49 45.50
C VAL A 203 22.72 14.50 46.21
N LYS A 204 22.84 15.33 47.25
CA LYS A 204 23.94 15.25 48.22
C LYS A 204 23.79 13.91 48.94
N VAL A 205 24.49 12.89 48.45
CA VAL A 205 24.69 11.64 49.19
C VAL A 205 25.73 11.93 50.27
N SER A 206 25.29 12.06 51.51
CA SER A 206 26.17 12.05 52.68
C SER A 206 26.75 10.65 52.84
N VAL A 207 28.02 10.48 52.47
CA VAL A 207 28.76 9.24 52.69
C VAL A 207 29.31 9.26 54.12
N GLN A 208 28.83 8.37 54.97
CA GLN A 208 29.48 8.10 56.26
C GLN A 208 30.80 7.35 56.01
N PRO A 209 31.92 7.77 56.61
CA PRO A 209 33.17 7.03 56.51
C PRO A 209 33.05 5.70 57.26
N VAL A 210 33.13 4.60 56.51
CA VAL A 210 33.22 3.25 57.06
C VAL A 210 34.66 3.03 57.52
N ASN A 211 34.93 3.37 58.78
CA ASN A 211 36.05 2.78 59.52
C ASN A 211 35.65 1.36 59.91
N LYS A 212 36.07 0.36 59.14
CA LYS A 212 36.24 -1.02 59.60
C LYS A 212 37.33 -1.70 58.78
N VAL A 213 38.53 -1.68 59.33
CA VAL A 213 39.56 -2.69 59.06
C VAL A 213 39.04 -3.99 59.66
N ASN A 214 38.81 -5.01 58.82
CA ASN A 214 39.21 -6.41 59.06
C ASN A 214 38.62 -7.34 57.99
N ASP A 215 39.51 -8.24 57.52
CA ASP A 215 39.29 -9.50 56.80
C ASP A 215 38.85 -9.45 55.33
N VAL A 216 39.84 -9.17 54.46
CA VAL A 216 39.89 -9.72 53.11
C VAL A 216 40.31 -11.19 53.22
N LYS A 217 39.36 -12.12 53.05
CA LYS A 217 39.70 -13.46 52.53
C LYS A 217 39.39 -13.48 51.05
N GLU A 218 40.44 -13.67 50.27
CA GLU A 218 40.41 -13.97 48.84
C GLU A 218 39.41 -15.09 48.55
N GLN A 219 38.45 -14.79 47.68
CA GLN A 219 37.67 -15.81 46.96
C GLN A 219 37.95 -15.60 45.48
N ILE A 220 39.15 -16.04 45.09
CA ILE A 220 39.54 -16.25 43.71
C ILE A 220 39.14 -17.70 43.40
N ASP A 221 38.59 -17.95 42.22
CA ASP A 221 38.13 -19.24 41.68
C ASP A 221 36.65 -19.60 41.93
N ALA A 222 35.76 -18.91 41.21
CA ALA A 222 34.48 -19.50 40.80
C ALA A 222 34.60 -19.99 39.35
N ALA A 223 34.60 -21.31 39.16
CA ALA A 223 34.60 -21.96 37.85
C ALA A 223 33.28 -21.70 37.10
N LEU A 224 33.38 -21.37 35.80
CA LEU A 224 32.23 -21.16 34.92
C LEU A 224 31.53 -22.50 34.59
N PRO A 225 30.19 -22.61 34.74
CA PRO A 225 29.46 -23.80 34.34
C PRO A 225 29.32 -23.87 32.81
N VAL A 226 29.84 -24.96 32.21
CA VAL A 226 29.96 -25.16 30.74
C VAL A 226 28.67 -25.68 30.07
N ASN A 227 27.52 -25.66 30.75
CA ASN A 227 26.34 -26.39 30.28
C ASN A 227 25.22 -25.49 29.72
N ALA A 228 25.55 -24.31 29.18
CA ALA A 228 24.56 -23.38 28.60
C ALA A 228 24.54 -23.36 27.06
N PHE A 229 25.32 -24.22 26.39
CA PHE A 229 25.24 -24.40 24.94
C PHE A 229 24.76 -25.82 24.62
N MET A 230 23.44 -25.99 24.59
CA MET A 230 22.70 -26.81 23.61
C MET A 230 21.27 -27.03 24.12
N ARG A 231 20.33 -26.25 23.59
CA ARG A 231 18.98 -26.68 23.20
C ARG A 231 18.34 -25.65 22.30
#